data_AF-A0A5S4TI68-F1
#
_entry.id   AF-A0A5S4TI68-F1
#
_cell.length_a   1.000
_cell.length_b   1.000
_cell.length_c   1.000
_cell.angle_alpha   90.00
_cell.angle_beta   90.00
_cell.angle_gamma   90.00
#
_symmetry.space_group_name_H-M   'P 1'
#
loop_
_entity.id
_entity.type
_entity.pdbx_description
1 polymer ?
#
loop_
_entity_poly.entity_id
_entity_poly.type
_entity_poly.pdbx_seq_one_letter_code
_entity_poly.pdbx_strand_id
1 'polypeptide(L)'
;SLLSSEFETVFSKEIREKMVTFKFMEDKAGKLKIHSTISKKARGAFLTALIEGQVQTVEQARQLSFASFDYRPDLSSDLELVFVKQA
;
A
#
# COMPACT_ATOMS: atom_id res chain seq x y z
N SER A 1 4.14 6.58 2.58
CA SER A 1 4.88 5.72 3.51
C SER A 1 4.77 4.28 3.06
N LEU A 2 5.92 3.70 2.74
CA LEU A 2 6.13 2.25 2.60
C LEU A 2 6.85 1.68 3.83
N LEU A 3 6.91 2.44 4.91
CA LEU A 3 7.58 2.05 6.15
C LEU A 3 6.73 1.05 6.94
N SER A 4 7.35 0.38 7.92
CA SER A 4 6.57 -0.27 8.98
C SER A 4 6.06 0.78 9.95
N SER A 5 5.01 0.45 10.70
CA SER A 5 4.47 1.33 11.74
C SER A 5 5.51 1.69 12.80
N GLU A 6 6.48 0.80 13.07
CA GLU A 6 7.60 1.05 13.99
C GLU A 6 8.52 2.18 13.49
N PHE A 7 8.78 2.25 12.19
CA PHE A 7 9.61 3.34 11.62
C PHE A 7 8.81 4.61 11.36
N GLU A 8 7.49 4.56 11.28
CA GLU A 8 6.68 5.77 11.12
C GLU A 8 6.69 6.64 12.37
N THR A 9 6.82 6.05 13.57
CA THR A 9 6.79 6.79 14.84
C THR A 9 7.97 7.73 15.04
N VAL A 10 9.06 7.56 14.26
CA VAL A 10 10.20 8.48 14.28
C VAL A 10 9.84 9.86 13.72
N PHE A 11 8.75 9.95 12.94
CA PHE A 11 8.23 11.21 12.40
C PHE A 11 7.21 11.83 13.34
N SER A 12 7.20 13.17 13.41
CA SER A 12 6.20 13.91 14.16
C SER A 12 4.79 13.58 13.68
N LYS A 13 3.81 13.73 14.58
CA LYS A 13 2.39 13.50 14.25
C LYS A 13 1.95 14.33 13.04
N GLU A 14 2.34 15.61 13.01
CA GLU A 14 2.04 16.56 11.94
C GLU A 14 2.56 16.11 10.57
N ILE A 15 3.72 15.46 10.51
CA ILE A 15 4.26 14.92 9.27
C ILE A 15 3.50 13.64 8.89
N ARG A 16 3.28 12.74 9.87
CA ARG A 16 2.56 11.47 9.63
C ARG A 16 1.16 11.68 9.06
N GLU A 17 0.44 12.70 9.55
CA GLU A 17 -0.90 13.05 9.06
C GLU A 17 -0.92 13.55 7.61
N LYS A 18 0.24 13.92 7.05
CA LYS A 18 0.37 14.34 5.64
C LYS A 18 0.93 13.22 4.75
N MET A 19 1.29 12.06 5.31
CA MET A 19 1.85 10.96 4.53
C MET A 19 0.74 10.18 3.83
N VAL A 20 0.88 9.97 2.52
CA VAL A 20 0.10 8.95 1.81
C VAL A 20 0.57 7.57 2.24
N THR A 21 -0.28 6.75 2.83
CA THR A 21 0.03 5.41 3.33
C THR A 21 -0.49 4.34 2.39
N PHE A 22 0.21 3.21 2.32
CA PHE A 22 -0.18 2.07 1.48
C PHE A 22 -0.43 0.84 2.35
N LYS A 23 -1.63 0.28 2.26
CA LYS A 23 -1.99 -0.96 2.95
C LYS A 23 -2.13 -2.09 1.95
N PHE A 24 -1.59 -3.24 2.33
CA PHE A 24 -1.61 -4.46 1.52
C PHE A 24 -2.34 -5.54 2.29
N MET A 25 -3.43 -6.06 1.72
CA MET A 25 -4.28 -7.09 2.32
C MET A 25 -4.39 -8.29 1.41
N GLU A 26 -4.64 -9.47 1.96
CA GLU A 26 -5.11 -10.63 1.19
C GLU A 26 -6.60 -10.84 1.44
N ASP A 27 -7.36 -11.06 0.37
CA ASP A 27 -8.72 -11.61 0.48
C ASP A 27 -8.63 -13.14 0.56
N LYS A 28 -9.10 -13.72 1.66
CA LYS A 28 -9.27 -15.17 1.80
C LYS A 28 -10.73 -15.48 2.08
N ALA A 29 -11.41 -16.00 1.07
CA ALA A 29 -12.83 -16.38 1.14
C ALA A 29 -13.74 -15.22 1.63
N GLY A 30 -13.54 -14.02 1.08
CA GLY A 30 -14.31 -12.82 1.41
C GLY A 30 -13.87 -12.13 2.71
N LYS A 31 -12.77 -12.56 3.33
CA LYS A 31 -12.20 -11.96 4.54
C LYS A 31 -10.84 -11.35 4.25
N LEU A 32 -10.79 -10.02 4.34
CA LEU A 32 -9.56 -9.26 4.22
C LEU A 32 -8.66 -9.45 5.44
N LYS A 33 -7.41 -9.82 5.23
CA LYS A 33 -6.41 -10.00 6.28
C LYS A 33 -5.12 -9.26 5.97
N ILE A 34 -4.54 -8.66 7.00
CA ILE A 34 -3.21 -8.04 6.95
C ILE A 34 -2.26 -8.95 7.73
N HIS A 35 -1.12 -9.29 7.12
CA HIS A 35 -0.08 -10.09 7.75
C HIS A 35 1.28 -9.47 7.48
N SER A 36 2.15 -9.43 8.49
CA SER A 36 3.46 -8.78 8.42
C SER A 36 4.34 -9.27 7.26
N THR A 37 4.35 -10.57 6.97
CA THR A 37 5.12 -11.14 5.85
C THR A 37 4.62 -10.66 4.50
N ILE A 38 3.30 -10.57 4.35
CA ILE A 38 2.66 -10.11 3.11
C ILE A 38 2.89 -8.62 2.92
N SER A 39 2.69 -7.80 3.97
CA SER A 39 2.95 -6.37 3.89
C SER A 39 4.42 -6.07 3.52
N LYS A 40 5.39 -6.79 4.10
CA LYS A 40 6.81 -6.60 3.79
C LYS A 40 7.13 -6.92 2.33
N LYS A 41 6.66 -8.07 1.82
CA LYS A 41 6.86 -8.46 0.42
C LYS A 41 6.14 -7.51 -0.55
N ALA A 42 4.91 -7.15 -0.23
CA ALA A 42 4.10 -6.26 -1.05
C ALA A 42 4.72 -4.86 -1.15
N ARG A 43 5.28 -4.30 -0.08
CA ARG A 43 6.00 -3.01 -0.13
C ARG A 43 7.18 -3.04 -1.09
N GLY A 44 7.98 -4.10 -1.07
CA GLY A 44 9.10 -4.26 -1.99
C GLY A 44 8.63 -4.36 -3.44
N ALA A 45 7.64 -5.23 -3.70
CA ALA A 45 7.07 -5.41 -5.04
C ALA A 45 6.39 -4.13 -5.56
N PHE A 46 5.70 -3.40 -4.69
CA PHE A 46 5.08 -2.13 -5.04
C PHE A 46 6.12 -1.06 -5.36
N LEU A 47 7.20 -0.97 -4.59
CA LEU A 47 8.32 -0.06 -4.90
C LEU A 47 8.94 -0.37 -6.26
N THR A 48 9.15 -1.65 -6.58
CA THR A 48 9.62 -2.08 -7.90
C THR A 48 8.66 -1.63 -9.00
N ALA A 49 7.36 -1.87 -8.83
CA ALA A 49 6.34 -1.47 -9.81
C ALA A 49 6.27 0.06 -10.01
N LEU A 50 6.40 0.85 -8.93
CA LEU A 50 6.46 2.31 -9.01
C LEU A 50 7.66 2.78 -9.84
N ILE A 51 8.83 2.17 -9.62
CA ILE A 51 10.08 2.53 -10.33
C ILE A 51 10.00 2.12 -11.80
N GLU A 52 9.61 0.88 -12.08
CA GLU A 52 9.50 0.34 -13.45
C GLU A 52 8.44 1.07 -14.27
N GLY A 53 7.30 1.39 -13.65
CA GLY A 53 6.23 2.17 -14.27
C GLY A 53 6.50 3.68 -14.31
N GLN A 54 7.66 4.14 -13.82
CA GLN A 54 8.05 5.54 -13.71
C GLN A 54 6.93 6.42 -13.10
N VAL A 55 6.27 5.90 -12.07
CA VAL A 55 5.13 6.55 -11.43
C VAL A 55 5.57 7.80 -10.69
N GLN A 56 4.98 8.95 -11.02
CA GLN A 56 5.34 10.24 -10.43
C GLN A 56 4.22 10.83 -9.55
N THR A 57 3.01 10.30 -9.64
CA THR A 57 1.83 10.84 -8.94
C THR A 57 1.07 9.76 -8.18
N VAL A 58 0.32 10.17 -7.16
CA VAL A 58 -0.51 9.25 -6.36
C VAL A 58 -1.63 8.66 -7.22
N GLU A 59 -2.18 9.45 -8.14
CA GLU A 59 -3.23 9.07 -9.07
C GLU A 59 -2.76 7.94 -10.00
N GLN A 60 -1.53 8.03 -10.50
CA GLN A 60 -0.91 6.95 -11.27
C GLN A 60 -0.68 5.70 -10.42
N ALA A 61 -0.27 5.86 -9.15
CA ALA A 61 -0.08 4.72 -8.25
C ALA A 61 -1.39 3.94 -8.01
N ARG A 62 -2.55 4.61 -8.01
CA ARG A 62 -3.88 3.96 -7.92
C ARG A 62 -4.20 3.04 -9.10
N GLN A 63 -3.52 3.21 -10.24
CA GLN A 63 -3.71 2.38 -11.44
C GLN A 63 -2.74 1.20 -11.50
N LEU A 64 -1.86 1.04 -10.51
CA LEU A 64 -0.90 -0.06 -10.50
C LEU A 64 -1.57 -1.38 -10.14
N SER A 65 -1.18 -2.43 -10.86
CA SER A 65 -1.38 -3.83 -10.47
C SER A 65 -0.02 -4.51 -10.43
N PHE A 66 0.27 -5.24 -9.36
CA PHE A 66 1.58 -5.85 -9.13
C PHE A 66 1.44 -7.07 -8.21
N ALA A 67 2.18 -8.15 -8.45
CA ALA A 67 2.17 -9.33 -7.57
C ALA A 67 0.76 -9.82 -7.13
N SER A 68 -0.22 -9.73 -8.06
CA SER A 68 -1.64 -10.04 -7.85
C SER A 68 -2.39 -9.12 -6.88
N PHE A 69 -1.82 -7.97 -6.53
CA PHE A 69 -2.48 -6.90 -5.80
C PHE A 69 -3.11 -5.91 -6.76
N ASP A 70 -4.36 -5.57 -6.48
CA ASP A 70 -5.11 -4.54 -7.20
C ASP A 70 -5.61 -3.47 -6.24
N TYR A 71 -5.66 -2.23 -6.71
CA TYR A 71 -6.18 -1.10 -5.95
C TYR A 71 -7.68 -1.27 -5.65
N ARG A 72 -8.09 -0.99 -4.41
CA ARG A 72 -9.48 -1.04 -3.95
C ARG A 72 -9.98 0.34 -3.54
N PRO A 73 -10.69 1.06 -4.42
CA PRO A 73 -11.16 2.42 -4.13
C PRO A 73 -12.17 2.45 -2.98
N ASP A 74 -13.01 1.42 -2.83
CA ASP A 74 -14.02 1.30 -1.77
C ASP A 74 -13.42 1.16 -0.36
N LEU A 75 -12.17 0.73 -0.27
CA LEU A 75 -11.44 0.59 1.00
C LEU A 75 -10.44 1.73 1.22
N SER A 76 -10.28 2.61 0.23
CA SER A 76 -9.25 3.64 0.22
C SER A 76 -9.82 5.01 0.60
N SER A 77 -8.93 5.89 1.04
CA SER A 77 -9.18 7.31 1.26
C SER A 77 -8.09 8.14 0.59
N ASP A 78 -8.15 9.47 0.73
CA ASP A 78 -7.20 10.38 0.09
C ASP A 78 -5.74 10.09 0.46
N LEU A 79 -5.49 9.73 1.73
CA LEU A 79 -4.15 9.48 2.27
C LEU A 79 -3.90 8.01 2.62
N GLU A 80 -4.84 7.11 2.35
CA GLU A 80 -4.67 5.68 2.57
C GLU A 80 -5.12 4.90 1.35
N LEU A 81 -4.17 4.32 0.63
CA LEU A 81 -4.42 3.52 -0.56
C LEU A 81 -4.33 2.04 -0.19
N VAL A 82 -5.43 1.31 -0.40
CA VAL A 82 -5.55 -0.11 -0.10
C VAL A 82 -5.40 -0.92 -1.38
N PHE A 83 -4.47 -1.87 -1.33
CA PHE A 83 -4.26 -2.87 -2.37
C PHE A 83 -4.59 -4.25 -1.82
N VAL A 84 -5.40 -5.00 -2.55
CA VAL A 84 -5.87 -6.33 -2.14
C VAL A 84 -5.37 -7.37 -3.11
N LYS A 85 -4.73 -8.41 -2.57
CA LYS A 85 -4.38 -9.60 -3.33
C LYS A 85 -5.49 -10.63 -3.23
N GLN A 86 -5.94 -11.10 -4.39
CA GLN A 86 -6.84 -12.26 -4.47
C GLN A 86 -6.03 -13.53 -4.15
N ALA A 87 -6.50 -14.34 -3.20
CA ALA A 87 -5.85 -15.57 -2.76
C ALA A 87 -6.77 -16.78 -2.90
#